data_AF-M6JDD5-F1
#
_entry.id   AF-M6JDD5-F1
#
_cell.length_a   1.000
_cell.length_b   1.000
_cell.length_c   1.000
_cell.angle_alpha   90.00
_cell.angle_beta   90.00
_cell.angle_gamma   90.00
#
_symmetry.space_group_name_H-M   'P 1'
#
loop_
_entity.id
_entity.type
_entity.pdbx_description
1 polymer ?
#
loop_
_entity_poly.entity_id
_entity_poly.type
_entity_poly.pdbx_seq_one_letter_code
_entity_poly.pdbx_strand_id
1 'polypeptide(L)'
;MENKNLQEEFEELMSLFLFGETKPEENKRLNEIITLDPEFKKRYDHYLKIQTGLKQHKSALEQIRLESSPKIRLFQGNFRNQFLAIAAIISLIVSLSVVFKTEMFRKNDPILMEVTGACNPETLRQDWIRLDQNSFCEVKIRGDQGLVHFRIFPNSEVRILKLAETKQEATTLGYGLSIFVQKGNLLLNETLTNTTSQTKIYLNGTAIQLNGTKVWVESTENRYKVSVWDGSVQIRSGIKYLLPFLLNPQLTEHTLNEQTDPSSEQKTDLEKVWADTSSEDVSNSSFEINPPNVSEIREESLFKNLKENRLGTKNAQENLNILKEIQRQIAKNASQKKKTPLDKSHLEDLENISNHLGNPEPIELPKIDEKREPIQKKILTTTKTENNQEKPVRLGNKTIQLKDGTILKGNLIQYGNQYILEENGKKRTIESSNIESISF
;
A
#
# COMPACT_ATOMS: atom_id res chain seq x y z
N MET A 1 -25.59 29.45 -26.63
CA MET A 1 -25.09 29.24 -25.25
C MET A 1 -25.93 28.23 -24.45
N GLU A 2 -27.07 27.73 -24.96
CA GLU A 2 -27.94 26.78 -24.22
C GLU A 2 -27.51 25.30 -24.32
N ASN A 3 -26.95 24.84 -25.45
CA ASN A 3 -26.63 23.42 -25.66
C ASN A 3 -25.57 22.83 -24.70
N LYS A 4 -24.71 23.66 -24.12
CA LYS A 4 -23.64 23.19 -23.23
C LYS A 4 -24.18 22.71 -21.87
N ASN A 5 -25.28 23.33 -21.41
CA ASN A 5 -25.90 23.02 -20.13
C ASN A 5 -26.78 21.76 -20.23
N LEU A 6 -27.49 21.60 -21.35
CA LEU A 6 -28.32 20.41 -21.63
C LEU A 6 -27.51 19.13 -21.81
N GLN A 7 -26.32 19.23 -22.41
CA GLN A 7 -25.43 18.07 -22.56
C GLN A 7 -24.84 17.64 -21.21
N GLU A 8 -24.49 18.58 -20.33
CA GLU A 8 -24.00 18.27 -18.99
C GLU A 8 -25.12 17.66 -18.12
N GLU A 9 -26.33 18.24 -18.16
CA GLU A 9 -27.53 17.70 -17.51
C GLU A 9 -27.88 16.28 -18.01
N PHE A 10 -27.75 16.03 -19.32
CA PHE A 10 -27.93 14.70 -19.90
C PHE A 10 -26.94 13.67 -19.34
N GLU A 11 -25.64 13.99 -19.29
CA GLU A 11 -24.61 13.05 -18.83
C GLU A 11 -24.74 12.78 -17.32
N GLU A 12 -25.10 13.79 -16.51
CA GLU A 12 -25.36 13.63 -15.07
C GLU A 12 -26.57 12.71 -14.81
N LEU A 13 -27.70 12.97 -15.46
CA LEU A 13 -28.90 12.15 -15.33
C LEU A 13 -28.69 10.73 -15.88
N MET A 14 -27.91 10.60 -16.96
CA MET A 14 -27.59 9.31 -17.54
C MET A 14 -26.68 8.48 -16.64
N SER A 15 -25.71 9.11 -15.97
CA SER A 15 -24.88 8.44 -14.96
C SER A 15 -25.76 7.84 -13.86
N LEU A 16 -26.62 8.66 -13.25
CA LEU A 16 -27.56 8.20 -12.22
C LEU A 16 -28.46 7.06 -12.72
N PHE A 17 -28.90 7.12 -13.98
CA PHE A 17 -29.75 6.09 -14.59
C PHE A 17 -29.00 4.76 -14.76
N LEU A 18 -27.75 4.80 -15.23
CA LEU A 18 -26.93 3.62 -15.43
C LEU A 18 -26.53 2.93 -14.12
N PHE A 19 -26.39 3.69 -13.02
CA PHE A 19 -26.13 3.15 -11.68
C PHE A 19 -27.40 2.72 -10.92
N GLY A 20 -28.59 3.00 -11.46
CA GLY A 20 -29.86 2.62 -10.84
C GLY A 20 -30.27 3.51 -9.65
N GLU A 21 -29.69 4.71 -9.56
CA GLU A 21 -29.89 5.68 -8.47
C GLU A 21 -30.87 6.81 -8.86
N THR A 22 -31.57 6.66 -9.99
CA THR A 22 -32.50 7.69 -10.49
C THR A 22 -33.82 7.75 -9.72
N LYS A 23 -34.22 8.97 -9.36
CA LYS A 23 -35.58 9.25 -8.87
C LYS A 23 -36.57 9.34 -10.04
N PRO A 24 -37.89 9.18 -9.79
CA PRO A 24 -38.91 9.24 -10.84
C PRO A 24 -38.91 10.56 -11.63
N GLU A 25 -38.63 11.68 -10.97
CA GLU A 25 -38.58 13.02 -11.57
C GLU A 25 -37.36 13.19 -12.49
N GLU A 26 -36.19 12.68 -12.06
CA GLU A 26 -34.93 12.67 -12.82
C GLU A 26 -35.04 11.77 -14.06
N ASN A 27 -35.69 10.62 -13.94
CA ASN A 27 -35.96 9.73 -15.07
C ASN A 27 -36.94 10.36 -16.07
N LYS A 28 -37.97 11.08 -15.58
CA LYS A 28 -38.88 11.83 -16.46
C LYS A 28 -38.12 12.92 -17.22
N ARG A 29 -37.25 13.66 -16.55
CA ARG A 29 -36.40 14.70 -17.15
C ARG A 29 -35.42 14.15 -18.18
N LEU A 30 -34.78 13.01 -17.90
CA LEU A 30 -33.91 12.32 -18.86
C LEU A 30 -34.67 11.93 -20.15
N ASN A 31 -35.88 11.40 -20.01
CA ASN A 31 -36.73 11.06 -21.16
C ASN A 31 -37.17 12.29 -21.97
N GLU A 32 -37.40 13.42 -21.32
CA GLU A 32 -37.65 14.70 -21.99
C GLU A 32 -36.40 15.15 -22.79
N ILE A 33 -35.20 15.03 -22.23
CA ILE A 33 -33.95 15.39 -22.93
C ILE A 33 -33.66 14.47 -24.13
N ILE A 34 -33.91 13.16 -23.99
CA ILE A 34 -33.76 12.18 -25.08
C ILE A 34 -34.72 12.44 -26.24
N THR A 35 -35.90 13.02 -25.96
CA THR A 35 -36.90 13.33 -26.99
C THR A 35 -36.68 14.70 -27.65
N LEU A 36 -35.89 15.58 -27.03
CA LEU A 36 -35.57 16.91 -27.54
C LEU A 36 -34.57 16.90 -28.71
N ASP A 37 -33.56 16.02 -28.71
CA ASP A 37 -32.57 15.93 -29.79
C ASP A 37 -32.24 14.46 -30.15
N PRO A 38 -32.29 14.07 -31.45
CA PRO A 38 -31.87 12.75 -31.91
C PRO A 38 -30.42 12.38 -31.57
N GLU A 39 -29.50 13.33 -31.34
CA GLU A 39 -28.16 13.03 -30.85
C GLU A 39 -28.15 12.45 -29.42
N PHE A 40 -28.95 13.00 -28.51
CA PHE A 40 -29.06 12.48 -27.14
C PHE A 40 -29.68 11.09 -27.12
N LYS A 41 -30.66 10.84 -27.99
CA LYS A 41 -31.23 9.49 -28.19
C LYS A 41 -30.18 8.48 -28.66
N LYS A 42 -29.35 8.84 -29.64
CA LYS A 42 -28.27 7.96 -30.11
C LYS A 42 -27.27 7.65 -29.00
N ARG A 43 -26.90 8.63 -28.18
CA ARG A 43 -26.00 8.42 -27.02
C ARG A 43 -26.64 7.56 -25.95
N TYR A 44 -27.92 7.81 -25.66
CA TYR A 44 -28.70 7.01 -24.71
C TYR A 44 -28.74 5.53 -25.12
N ASP A 45 -29.10 5.26 -26.37
CA ASP A 45 -29.13 3.90 -26.93
C ASP A 45 -27.72 3.26 -26.93
N HIS A 46 -26.67 4.04 -27.19
CA HIS A 46 -25.29 3.58 -27.13
C HIS A 46 -24.87 3.16 -25.73
N TYR A 47 -25.16 3.97 -24.72
CA TYR A 47 -24.87 3.65 -23.32
C TYR A 47 -25.68 2.43 -22.83
N LEU A 48 -26.95 2.32 -23.21
CA LEU A 48 -27.74 1.11 -22.94
C LEU A 48 -27.16 -0.13 -23.62
N LYS A 49 -26.67 0.00 -24.87
CA LYS A 49 -26.01 -1.08 -25.58
C LYS A 49 -24.70 -1.49 -24.92
N ILE A 50 -23.90 -0.53 -24.42
CA ILE A 50 -22.69 -0.81 -23.62
C ILE A 50 -23.06 -1.52 -22.33
N GLN A 51 -24.05 -1.02 -21.58
CA GLN A 51 -24.48 -1.61 -20.32
C GLN A 51 -25.05 -3.02 -20.52
N THR A 52 -25.80 -3.23 -21.60
CA THR A 52 -26.32 -4.55 -21.98
C THR A 52 -25.19 -5.47 -22.46
N GLY A 53 -24.22 -4.94 -23.20
CA GLY A 53 -23.01 -5.65 -23.61
C GLY A 53 -22.14 -6.05 -22.43
N LEU A 54 -22.01 -5.19 -21.40
CA LEU A 54 -21.31 -5.50 -20.14
C LEU A 54 -22.09 -6.52 -19.30
N LYS A 55 -23.42 -6.45 -19.26
CA LYS A 55 -24.28 -7.47 -18.64
C LYS A 55 -24.18 -8.81 -19.39
N GLN A 56 -24.09 -8.78 -20.72
CA GLN A 56 -23.84 -9.96 -21.55
C GLN A 56 -22.43 -10.51 -21.36
N HIS A 57 -21.42 -9.66 -21.20
CA HIS A 57 -20.05 -10.10 -20.91
C HIS A 57 -19.94 -10.66 -19.49
N LYS A 58 -20.65 -10.09 -18.51
CA LYS A 58 -20.75 -10.62 -17.16
C LYS A 58 -21.46 -11.98 -17.16
N SER A 59 -22.56 -12.12 -17.90
CA SER A 59 -23.26 -13.40 -18.03
C SER A 59 -22.51 -14.40 -18.90
N ALA A 60 -21.71 -13.96 -19.87
CA ALA A 60 -20.77 -14.80 -20.63
C ALA A 60 -19.58 -15.21 -19.77
N LEU A 61 -19.08 -14.36 -18.86
CA LEU A 61 -18.04 -14.68 -17.87
C LEU A 61 -18.58 -15.60 -16.78
N GLU A 62 -19.84 -15.45 -16.37
CA GLU A 62 -20.55 -16.41 -15.52
C GLU A 62 -20.80 -17.73 -16.26
N GLN A 63 -21.11 -17.71 -17.56
CA GLN A 63 -21.19 -18.89 -18.40
C GLN A 63 -19.82 -19.57 -18.60
N ILE A 64 -18.73 -18.83 -18.77
CA ILE A 64 -17.36 -19.37 -18.83
C ILE A 64 -16.95 -19.97 -17.47
N ARG A 65 -17.43 -19.38 -16.36
CA ARG A 65 -17.29 -19.93 -15.01
C ARG A 65 -18.18 -21.16 -14.77
N LEU A 66 -19.23 -21.36 -15.57
CA LEU A 66 -20.09 -22.55 -15.59
C LEU A 66 -19.64 -23.60 -16.64
N GLU A 67 -18.94 -23.21 -17.70
CA GLU A 67 -18.44 -24.08 -18.77
C GLU A 67 -17.18 -24.88 -18.39
N SER A 68 -16.64 -24.69 -17.18
CA SER A 68 -15.73 -25.67 -16.57
C SER A 68 -16.46 -26.90 -16.01
N SER A 69 -17.74 -27.08 -16.32
CA SER A 69 -18.43 -28.37 -16.20
C SER A 69 -18.34 -29.10 -17.54
N PRO A 70 -17.91 -30.38 -17.57
CA PRO A 70 -17.72 -31.10 -18.81
C PRO A 70 -19.06 -31.16 -19.54
N LYS A 71 -19.05 -30.93 -20.86
CA LYS A 71 -20.17 -31.30 -21.74
C LYS A 71 -20.44 -32.78 -21.58
N ILE A 72 -21.32 -33.08 -20.65
CA ILE A 72 -21.91 -34.38 -20.45
C ILE A 72 -22.85 -34.57 -21.65
N ARG A 73 -22.34 -35.24 -22.69
CA ARG A 73 -23.18 -36.04 -23.59
C ARG A 73 -23.63 -37.27 -22.79
N LEU A 74 -24.56 -37.11 -21.84
CA LEU A 74 -25.21 -38.26 -21.21
C LEU A 74 -26.50 -38.58 -21.95
N PHE A 75 -26.47 -39.75 -22.56
CA PHE A 75 -27.58 -40.60 -22.99
C PHE A 75 -28.18 -40.39 -24.38
N GLN A 76 -27.48 -40.93 -25.39
CA GLN A 76 -28.13 -41.67 -26.49
C GLN A 76 -28.32 -43.14 -26.08
N GLY A 77 -29.16 -43.40 -25.09
CA GLY A 77 -29.50 -44.75 -24.66
C GLY A 77 -30.99 -44.82 -24.35
N ASN A 78 -31.68 -45.78 -24.97
CA ASN A 78 -33.11 -46.05 -24.76
C ASN A 78 -33.37 -46.44 -23.30
N PHE A 79 -33.68 -45.47 -22.43
CA PHE A 79 -34.24 -45.76 -21.13
C PHE A 79 -35.71 -46.10 -21.27
N ARG A 80 -36.05 -47.31 -20.84
CA ARG A 80 -37.38 -47.91 -20.96
C ARG A 80 -38.48 -47.18 -20.15
N ASN A 81 -38.11 -46.26 -19.25
CA ASN A 81 -39.03 -45.43 -18.46
C ASN A 81 -38.47 -44.01 -18.26
N GLN A 82 -38.71 -43.13 -19.24
CA GLN A 82 -38.29 -41.72 -19.22
C GLN A 82 -38.82 -40.93 -18.00
N PHE A 83 -40.00 -41.29 -17.47
CA PHE A 83 -40.61 -40.58 -16.33
C PHE A 83 -39.83 -40.73 -15.02
N LEU A 84 -39.21 -41.90 -14.76
CA LEU A 84 -38.41 -42.12 -13.55
C LEU A 84 -37.06 -41.37 -13.62
N ALA A 85 -36.46 -41.30 -14.81
CA ALA A 85 -35.24 -40.53 -15.02
C ALA A 85 -35.48 -39.02 -14.86
N ILE A 86 -36.60 -38.53 -15.40
CA ILE A 86 -37.01 -37.12 -15.25
C ILE A 86 -37.32 -36.81 -13.78
N ALA A 87 -38.02 -37.69 -13.04
CA ALA A 87 -38.29 -37.48 -11.62
C ALA A 87 -37.02 -37.46 -10.76
N ALA A 88 -36.05 -38.33 -11.05
CA ALA A 88 -34.75 -38.33 -10.37
C ALA A 88 -33.94 -37.06 -10.66
N ILE A 89 -33.95 -36.59 -11.91
CA ILE A 89 -33.29 -35.34 -12.32
C ILE A 89 -33.98 -34.12 -11.70
N ILE A 90 -35.31 -34.07 -11.66
CA ILE A 90 -36.05 -32.99 -10.99
C ILE A 90 -35.76 -32.99 -9.49
N SER A 91 -35.74 -34.15 -8.83
CA SER A 91 -35.42 -34.24 -7.40
C SER A 91 -33.97 -33.81 -7.11
N LEU A 92 -33.04 -34.12 -8.02
CA LEU A 92 -31.64 -33.70 -7.93
C LEU A 92 -31.47 -32.20 -8.22
N ILE A 93 -32.21 -31.64 -9.19
CA ILE A 93 -32.23 -30.20 -9.48
C ILE A 93 -32.87 -29.43 -8.31
N VAL A 94 -33.94 -29.95 -7.72
CA VAL A 94 -34.61 -29.32 -6.57
C VAL A 94 -33.72 -29.40 -5.34
N SER A 95 -33.05 -30.52 -5.07
CA SER A 95 -32.10 -30.63 -3.95
C SER A 95 -30.88 -29.74 -4.14
N LEU A 96 -30.28 -29.70 -5.35
CA LEU A 96 -29.21 -28.75 -5.68
C LEU A 96 -29.70 -27.30 -5.59
N SER A 97 -30.91 -26.99 -6.08
CA SER A 97 -31.46 -25.64 -6.01
C SER A 97 -31.76 -25.19 -4.59
N VAL A 98 -32.14 -26.09 -3.68
CA VAL A 98 -32.35 -25.80 -2.25
C VAL A 98 -31.00 -25.57 -1.57
N VAL A 99 -30.00 -26.43 -1.80
CA VAL A 99 -28.64 -26.27 -1.26
C VAL A 99 -27.98 -24.98 -1.78
N PHE A 100 -28.06 -24.72 -3.09
CA PHE A 100 -27.51 -23.50 -3.71
C PHE A 100 -28.30 -22.24 -3.33
N LYS A 101 -29.64 -22.30 -3.14
CA LYS A 101 -30.38 -21.15 -2.60
C LYS A 101 -30.04 -20.86 -1.14
N THR A 102 -29.71 -21.87 -0.32
CA THR A 102 -29.29 -21.62 1.07
C THR A 102 -27.88 -21.03 1.19
N GLU A 103 -26.98 -21.31 0.24
CA GLU A 103 -25.63 -20.73 0.23
C GLU A 103 -25.52 -19.40 -0.54
N MET A 104 -26.25 -19.20 -1.64
CA MET A 104 -26.15 -17.96 -2.44
C MET A 104 -26.95 -16.77 -1.88
N PHE A 105 -27.88 -16.98 -0.94
CA PHE A 105 -28.72 -15.90 -0.38
C PHE A 105 -28.43 -15.54 1.08
N ARG A 106 -27.26 -15.91 1.62
CA ARG A 106 -26.77 -15.19 2.79
C ARG A 106 -26.39 -13.79 2.31
N LYS A 107 -27.20 -12.79 2.68
CA LYS A 107 -26.73 -11.39 2.68
C LYS A 107 -25.43 -11.42 3.48
N ASN A 108 -24.32 -11.17 2.79
CA ASN A 108 -23.03 -11.14 3.43
C ASN A 108 -22.97 -9.87 4.26
N ASP A 109 -23.33 -10.00 5.53
CA ASP A 109 -23.19 -8.91 6.48
C ASP A 109 -21.74 -8.39 6.45
N PRO A 110 -21.54 -7.07 6.29
CA PRO A 110 -20.21 -6.51 6.36
C PRO A 110 -19.62 -6.74 7.75
N ILE A 111 -18.30 -6.83 7.84
CA ILE A 111 -17.64 -6.78 9.14
C ILE A 111 -17.88 -5.41 9.79
N LEU A 112 -18.26 -5.43 11.08
CA LEU A 112 -18.38 -4.19 11.83
C LEU A 112 -16.98 -3.67 12.14
N MET A 113 -16.68 -2.45 11.70
CA MET A 113 -15.41 -1.78 11.93
C MET A 113 -15.67 -0.38 12.48
N GLU A 114 -14.98 -0.04 13.54
CA GLU A 114 -14.88 1.32 14.05
C GLU A 114 -13.68 1.98 13.37
N VAL A 115 -13.94 3.00 12.55
CA VAL A 115 -12.90 3.76 11.84
C VAL A 115 -12.97 5.21 12.31
N THR A 116 -11.84 5.76 12.77
CA THR A 116 -11.74 7.13 13.28
C THR A 116 -10.54 7.85 12.67
N GLY A 117 -10.55 9.19 12.75
CA GLY A 117 -9.53 10.03 12.14
C GLY A 117 -9.79 10.29 10.64
N ALA A 118 -8.72 10.39 9.85
CA ALA A 118 -8.76 10.80 8.45
C ALA A 118 -8.94 9.63 7.45
N CYS A 119 -9.34 8.45 7.90
CA CYS A 119 -9.63 7.32 7.02
C CYS A 119 -11.13 7.08 6.84
N ASN A 120 -11.48 6.64 5.62
CA ASN A 120 -12.85 6.26 5.26
C ASN A 120 -12.93 4.72 5.16
N PRO A 121 -13.87 4.07 5.87
CA PRO A 121 -14.05 2.61 5.81
C PRO A 121 -14.29 2.06 4.40
N GLU A 122 -14.90 2.85 3.51
CA GLU A 122 -15.21 2.45 2.13
C GLU A 122 -13.96 2.43 1.24
N THR A 123 -13.05 3.38 1.44
CA THR A 123 -11.84 3.51 0.61
C THR A 123 -10.60 2.89 1.23
N LEU A 124 -10.69 2.39 2.48
CA LEU A 124 -9.59 1.83 3.26
C LEU A 124 -8.77 0.77 2.50
N ARG A 125 -9.43 -0.01 1.64
CA ARG A 125 -8.84 -1.12 0.86
C ARG A 125 -8.40 -0.74 -0.55
N GLN A 126 -8.78 0.44 -1.03
CA GLN A 126 -8.67 0.79 -2.45
C GLN A 126 -7.40 1.58 -2.76
N ASP A 127 -7.00 2.50 -1.88
CA ASP A 127 -5.91 3.43 -2.13
C ASP A 127 -4.96 3.59 -0.92
N TRP A 128 -3.94 4.42 -1.12
CA TRP A 128 -3.01 4.85 -0.08
C TRP A 128 -3.68 5.74 0.95
N ILE A 129 -3.44 5.43 2.22
CA ILE A 129 -3.75 6.28 3.36
C ILE A 129 -2.54 7.19 3.57
N ARG A 130 -2.71 8.47 3.24
CA ARG A 130 -1.69 9.52 3.37
C ARG A 130 -2.10 10.51 4.44
N LEU A 131 -1.34 10.56 5.52
CA LEU A 131 -1.63 11.40 6.67
C LEU A 131 -0.67 12.57 6.72
N ASP A 132 -1.21 13.76 6.96
CA ASP A 132 -0.46 14.97 7.23
C ASP A 132 0.07 15.01 8.68
N GLN A 133 0.60 16.14 9.11
CA GLN A 133 1.19 16.32 10.44
C GLN A 133 0.18 16.28 11.59
N ASN A 134 -1.11 16.46 11.31
CA ASN A 134 -2.15 16.64 12.33
C ASN A 134 -3.28 15.59 12.22
N SER A 135 -3.14 14.63 11.32
CA SER A 135 -4.13 13.58 11.09
C SER A 135 -3.59 12.22 11.47
N PHE A 136 -4.47 11.39 12.01
CA PHE A 136 -4.23 9.97 12.24
C PHE A 136 -5.32 9.16 11.55
N CYS A 137 -5.10 7.87 11.37
CA CYS A 137 -6.15 6.93 10.99
C CYS A 137 -6.14 5.79 12.00
N GLU A 138 -7.29 5.45 12.55
CA GLU A 138 -7.42 4.35 13.49
C GLU A 138 -8.58 3.45 13.11
N VAL A 139 -8.32 2.15 13.13
CA VAL A 139 -9.26 1.11 12.71
C VAL A 139 -9.29 0.04 13.78
N LYS A 140 -10.49 -0.29 14.23
CA LYS A 140 -10.74 -1.31 15.23
C LYS A 140 -11.84 -2.24 14.75
N ILE A 141 -11.53 -3.53 14.78
CA ILE A 141 -12.39 -4.60 14.33
C ILE A 141 -12.51 -5.58 15.49
N ARG A 142 -13.72 -5.72 16.01
CA ARG A 142 -14.01 -6.62 17.13
C ARG A 142 -15.13 -7.56 16.73
N GLY A 143 -14.88 -8.85 16.85
CA GLY A 143 -15.88 -9.87 16.59
C GLY A 143 -15.45 -11.25 17.07
N ASP A 144 -16.14 -12.29 16.61
CA ASP A 144 -15.94 -13.66 17.07
C ASP A 144 -14.54 -14.22 16.77
N GLN A 145 -13.86 -13.63 15.80
CA GLN A 145 -12.51 -14.03 15.38
C GLN A 145 -11.41 -13.30 16.17
N GLY A 146 -11.81 -12.43 17.11
CA GLY A 146 -10.91 -11.69 17.98
C GLY A 146 -10.93 -10.18 17.76
N LEU A 147 -9.80 -9.53 18.06
CA LEU A 147 -9.59 -8.10 17.93
C LEU A 147 -8.44 -7.84 16.96
N VAL A 148 -8.67 -6.91 16.04
CA VAL A 148 -7.61 -6.25 15.26
C VAL A 148 -7.79 -4.76 15.47
N HIS A 149 -6.77 -4.11 16.01
CA HIS A 149 -6.79 -2.69 16.31
C HIS A 149 -5.47 -2.07 15.88
N PHE A 150 -5.51 -1.19 14.90
CA PHE A 150 -4.31 -0.49 14.44
C PHE A 150 -4.53 1.00 14.32
N ARG A 151 -3.45 1.76 14.53
CA ARG A 151 -3.40 3.20 14.36
C ARG A 151 -2.21 3.57 13.50
N ILE A 152 -2.50 4.30 12.44
CA ILE A 152 -1.53 4.95 11.56
C ILE A 152 -1.37 6.39 12.05
N PHE A 153 -0.14 6.77 12.34
CA PHE A 153 0.18 8.05 12.98
C PHE A 153 0.38 9.17 11.94
N PRO A 154 0.42 10.44 12.36
CA PRO A 154 0.74 11.55 11.48
C PRO A 154 2.02 11.35 10.67
N ASN A 155 2.09 12.00 9.50
CA ASN A 155 3.20 11.90 8.54
C ASN A 155 3.48 10.51 7.98
N SER A 156 2.48 9.63 7.97
CA SER A 156 2.60 8.25 7.47
C SER A 156 1.95 8.05 6.11
N GLU A 157 2.50 7.10 5.35
CA GLU A 157 1.95 6.63 4.08
C GLU A 157 1.87 5.10 4.12
N VAL A 158 0.64 4.60 4.10
CA VAL A 158 0.32 3.19 4.33
C VAL A 158 -0.74 2.72 3.35
N ARG A 159 -0.71 1.45 2.94
CA ARG A 159 -1.75 0.85 2.11
C ARG A 159 -2.25 -0.45 2.73
N ILE A 160 -3.56 -0.61 2.83
CA ILE A 160 -4.17 -1.90 3.22
C ILE A 160 -4.31 -2.75 1.97
N LEU A 161 -3.63 -3.89 1.94
CA LEU A 161 -3.58 -4.80 0.80
C LEU A 161 -4.69 -5.86 0.86
N LYS A 162 -5.02 -6.30 2.06
CA LYS A 162 -6.05 -7.30 2.32
C LYS A 162 -6.68 -7.00 3.67
N LEU A 163 -8.00 -7.10 3.73
CA LEU A 163 -8.79 -7.06 4.94
C LEU A 163 -10.16 -7.62 4.61
N ALA A 164 -10.64 -8.61 5.38
CA ALA A 164 -11.93 -9.23 5.17
C ALA A 164 -13.06 -8.19 5.03
N GLU A 165 -14.00 -8.44 4.13
CA GLU A 165 -15.13 -7.53 3.88
C GLU A 165 -16.38 -7.99 4.62
N THR A 166 -16.53 -9.30 4.77
CA THR A 166 -17.78 -9.92 5.24
C THR A 166 -17.53 -10.76 6.49
N LYS A 167 -18.56 -10.88 7.34
CA LYS A 167 -18.47 -11.76 8.52
C LYS A 167 -18.14 -13.19 8.13
N GLN A 168 -18.70 -13.69 7.03
CA GLN A 168 -18.45 -15.04 6.55
C GLN A 168 -16.99 -15.24 6.13
N GLU A 169 -16.40 -14.28 5.41
CA GLU A 169 -14.98 -14.32 5.07
C GLU A 169 -14.11 -14.29 6.33
N ALA A 170 -14.44 -13.44 7.29
CA ALA A 170 -13.74 -13.39 8.57
C ALA A 170 -13.85 -14.74 9.32
N THR A 171 -15.01 -15.38 9.34
CA THR A 171 -15.17 -16.69 10.01
C THR A 171 -14.39 -17.80 9.32
N THR A 172 -14.35 -17.82 7.98
CA THR A 172 -13.69 -18.90 7.23
C THR A 172 -12.19 -18.73 7.11
N LEU A 173 -11.72 -17.50 6.88
CA LEU A 173 -10.33 -17.20 6.60
C LEU A 173 -9.65 -16.40 7.72
N GLY A 174 -10.38 -15.86 8.69
CA GLY A 174 -9.87 -14.83 9.61
C GLY A 174 -9.94 -13.43 8.99
N TYR A 175 -9.60 -12.39 9.75
CA TYR A 175 -9.63 -11.01 9.25
C TYR A 175 -8.63 -10.75 8.11
N GLY A 176 -7.54 -11.51 8.07
CA GLY A 176 -6.59 -11.53 6.95
C GLY A 176 -5.96 -10.18 6.62
N LEU A 177 -5.67 -9.38 7.65
CA LEU A 177 -5.11 -8.05 7.50
C LEU A 177 -3.71 -8.10 6.88
N SER A 178 -3.48 -7.31 5.83
CA SER A 178 -2.16 -7.12 5.23
C SER A 178 -1.91 -5.64 5.01
N ILE A 179 -0.86 -5.10 5.62
CA ILE A 179 -0.54 -3.67 5.61
C ILE A 179 0.82 -3.47 4.96
N PHE A 180 0.91 -2.57 4.00
CA PHE A 180 2.17 -2.11 3.43
C PHE A 180 2.52 -0.72 3.97
N VAL A 181 3.66 -0.58 4.63
CA VAL A 181 4.12 0.68 5.23
C VAL A 181 5.23 1.27 4.36
N GLN A 182 4.95 2.37 3.68
CA GLN A 182 5.93 3.10 2.88
C GLN A 182 6.67 4.13 3.71
N LYS A 183 5.97 4.80 4.63
CA LYS A 183 6.52 5.85 5.50
C LYS A 183 5.75 5.95 6.82
N GLY A 184 6.44 6.36 7.88
CA GLY A 184 5.84 6.79 9.14
C GLY A 184 5.60 5.66 10.13
N ASN A 185 4.76 5.93 11.13
CA ASN A 185 4.61 5.05 12.30
C ASN A 185 3.27 4.31 12.29
N LEU A 186 3.31 3.07 12.76
CA LEU A 186 2.16 2.17 12.83
C LEU A 186 2.17 1.45 14.17
N LEU A 187 1.06 1.50 14.89
CA LEU A 187 0.80 0.63 16.03
C LEU A 187 -0.25 -0.40 15.62
N LEU A 188 -0.01 -1.67 15.93
CA LEU A 188 -0.94 -2.76 15.68
C LEU A 188 -1.03 -3.64 16.93
N ASN A 189 -2.25 -3.83 17.40
CA ASN A 189 -2.60 -4.76 18.46
C ASN A 189 -3.59 -5.78 17.89
N GLU A 190 -3.22 -7.05 17.92
CA GLU A 190 -4.13 -8.12 17.53
C GLU A 190 -4.21 -9.22 18.59
N THR A 191 -5.41 -9.79 18.72
CA THR A 191 -5.66 -11.04 19.43
C THR A 191 -6.62 -11.84 18.57
N LEU A 192 -6.12 -12.87 17.88
CA LEU A 192 -6.90 -13.65 16.93
C LEU A 192 -7.22 -15.03 17.49
N THR A 193 -8.46 -15.48 17.34
CA THR A 193 -8.87 -16.86 17.65
C THR A 193 -8.71 -17.78 16.44
N ASN A 194 -8.89 -17.23 15.22
CA ASN A 194 -8.64 -17.92 13.97
C ASN A 194 -7.34 -17.42 13.33
N THR A 195 -6.36 -18.30 13.22
CA THR A 195 -5.02 -18.00 12.67
C THR A 195 -4.87 -18.43 11.21
N THR A 196 -5.94 -18.79 10.51
CA THR A 196 -5.87 -19.26 9.12
C THR A 196 -5.31 -18.18 8.17
N SER A 197 -5.71 -16.92 8.33
CA SER A 197 -5.09 -15.77 7.64
C SER A 197 -4.45 -14.85 8.65
N GLN A 198 -3.17 -15.13 8.95
CA GLN A 198 -2.33 -14.28 9.79
C GLN A 198 -2.20 -12.86 9.25
N THR A 199 -2.11 -11.91 10.17
CA THR A 199 -1.83 -10.51 9.84
C THR A 199 -0.40 -10.34 9.38
N LYS A 200 -0.19 -9.50 8.36
CA LYS A 200 1.14 -9.23 7.80
C LYS A 200 1.39 -7.74 7.66
N ILE A 201 2.57 -7.30 8.10
CA ILE A 201 3.08 -5.96 7.85
C ILE A 201 4.26 -6.09 6.88
N TYR A 202 4.24 -5.34 5.79
CA TYR A 202 5.27 -5.33 4.76
C TYR A 202 5.99 -3.98 4.79
N LEU A 203 7.31 -4.01 4.89
CA LEU A 203 8.16 -2.82 4.85
C LEU A 203 9.58 -3.20 4.40
N ASN A 204 10.17 -2.40 3.52
CA ASN A 204 11.56 -2.52 3.06
C ASN A 204 12.02 -3.92 2.60
N GLY A 205 11.14 -4.70 1.96
CA GLY A 205 11.48 -6.07 1.53
C GLY A 205 11.42 -7.11 2.64
N THR A 206 10.75 -6.79 3.75
CA THR A 206 10.50 -7.69 4.87
C THR A 206 8.99 -7.80 5.13
N ALA A 207 8.51 -9.03 5.30
CA ALA A 207 7.19 -9.34 5.83
C ALA A 207 7.30 -9.73 7.31
N ILE A 208 6.48 -9.11 8.14
CA ILE A 208 6.34 -9.37 9.56
C ILE A 208 4.96 -9.98 9.75
N GLN A 209 4.93 -11.28 10.03
CA GLN A 209 3.72 -12.04 10.21
C GLN A 209 3.43 -12.19 11.71
N LEU A 210 2.27 -11.73 12.14
CA LEU A 210 1.89 -11.69 13.55
C LEU A 210 1.16 -12.97 13.95
N ASN A 211 1.32 -13.35 15.22
CA ASN A 211 0.64 -14.47 15.84
C ASN A 211 -0.06 -14.02 17.14
N GLY A 212 -1.01 -13.08 17.06
CA GLY A 212 -1.68 -12.56 18.27
C GLY A 212 -0.72 -11.68 19.08
N THR A 213 -0.36 -10.51 18.57
CA THR A 213 0.82 -9.76 19.06
C THR A 213 0.64 -8.25 18.97
N LYS A 214 1.29 -7.52 19.87
CA LYS A 214 1.44 -6.07 19.78
C LYS A 214 2.74 -5.71 19.06
N VAL A 215 2.62 -4.84 18.06
CA VAL A 215 3.74 -4.41 17.22
C VAL A 215 3.71 -2.90 17.08
N TRP A 216 4.85 -2.28 17.38
CA TRP A 216 5.12 -0.86 17.15
C TRP A 216 6.16 -0.73 16.05
N VAL A 217 5.80 -0.05 14.96
CA VAL A 217 6.69 0.29 13.86
C VAL A 217 6.95 1.78 13.92
N GLU A 218 8.22 2.14 14.09
CA GLU A 218 8.70 3.51 14.17
C GLU A 218 9.63 3.80 13.00
N SER A 219 9.35 4.86 12.26
CA SER A 219 10.20 5.36 11.18
C SER A 219 11.19 6.39 11.73
N THR A 220 12.49 6.12 11.56
CA THR A 220 13.58 7.02 11.96
C THR A 220 14.49 7.28 10.77
N GLU A 221 14.46 8.51 10.25
CA GLU A 221 15.20 8.98 9.07
C GLU A 221 14.96 8.13 7.81
N ASN A 222 15.66 7.00 7.70
CA ASN A 222 15.65 6.04 6.59
C ASN A 222 15.56 4.58 7.08
N ARG A 223 15.16 4.33 8.32
CA ARG A 223 15.12 2.99 8.92
C ARG A 223 13.82 2.78 9.67
N TYR A 224 13.41 1.52 9.81
CA TYR A 224 12.29 1.14 10.66
C TYR A 224 12.79 0.42 11.89
N LYS A 225 12.47 0.95 13.07
CA LYS A 225 12.58 0.21 14.33
C LYS A 225 11.25 -0.47 14.59
N VAL A 226 11.27 -1.78 14.79
CA VAL A 226 10.07 -2.55 15.10
C VAL A 226 10.24 -3.15 16.48
N SER A 227 9.30 -2.86 17.38
CA SER A 227 9.21 -3.44 18.71
C SER A 227 8.04 -4.42 18.77
N VAL A 228 8.30 -5.60 19.32
CA VAL A 228 7.33 -6.70 19.42
C VAL A 228 7.20 -7.10 20.88
N TRP A 229 5.98 -7.06 21.41
CA TRP A 229 5.68 -7.51 22.77
C TRP A 229 4.29 -8.15 22.83
N ASP A 230 4.02 -8.84 23.93
CA ASP A 230 2.75 -9.52 24.15
C ASP A 230 2.40 -10.49 23.01
N GLY A 231 3.37 -11.34 22.65
CA GLY A 231 3.25 -12.31 21.56
C GLY A 231 4.56 -12.54 20.80
N SER A 232 4.46 -12.97 19.55
CA SER A 232 5.59 -13.25 18.68
C SER A 232 5.28 -12.98 17.22
N VAL A 233 6.31 -12.66 16.45
CA VAL A 233 6.22 -12.47 15.01
C VAL A 233 7.21 -13.36 14.28
N GLN A 234 6.81 -13.82 13.11
CA GLN A 234 7.71 -14.43 12.15
C GLN A 234 8.11 -13.38 11.10
N ILE A 235 9.41 -13.21 10.93
CA ILE A 235 10.00 -12.23 10.03
C ILE A 235 10.59 -12.95 8.84
N ARG A 236 10.18 -12.56 7.63
CA ARG A 236 10.71 -13.09 6.38
C ARG A 236 11.20 -11.95 5.51
N SER A 237 12.42 -12.05 4.98
CA SER A 237 12.99 -11.03 4.09
C SER A 237 13.22 -11.59 2.70
N GLY A 238 12.97 -10.79 1.67
CA GLY A 238 13.09 -11.23 0.29
C GLY A 238 12.44 -10.23 -0.67
N ILE A 239 12.79 -10.34 -1.95
CA ILE A 239 12.34 -9.39 -2.98
C ILE A 239 10.82 -9.36 -3.10
N LYS A 240 10.16 -10.51 -2.94
CA LYS A 240 8.70 -10.60 -3.05
C LYS A 240 7.94 -9.73 -2.04
N TYR A 241 8.61 -9.24 -1.00
CA TYR A 241 8.03 -8.39 0.02
C TYR A 241 8.29 -6.89 -0.21
N LEU A 242 9.04 -6.50 -1.26
CA LEU A 242 9.28 -5.09 -1.58
C LEU A 242 8.01 -4.40 -2.08
N LEU A 243 7.26 -5.09 -2.94
CA LEU A 243 6.02 -4.60 -3.53
C LEU A 243 5.03 -5.77 -3.64
N PRO A 244 4.53 -6.26 -2.50
CA PRO A 244 3.68 -7.46 -2.46
C PRO A 244 2.40 -7.34 -3.30
N PHE A 245 1.98 -6.12 -3.63
CA PHE A 245 0.79 -5.84 -4.44
C PHE A 245 1.04 -5.72 -5.95
N LEU A 246 2.30 -5.60 -6.39
CA LEU A 246 2.64 -5.65 -7.83
C LEU A 246 2.91 -7.08 -8.30
N LEU A 247 3.23 -7.96 -7.37
CA LEU A 247 3.47 -9.37 -7.64
C LEU A 247 2.14 -10.10 -7.52
N ASN A 248 1.36 -10.09 -8.61
CA ASN A 248 0.29 -11.06 -8.71
C ASN A 248 0.94 -12.46 -8.61
N PRO A 249 0.53 -13.35 -7.69
CA PRO A 249 1.10 -14.69 -7.59
C PRO A 249 1.06 -15.42 -8.93
N GLN A 250 0.01 -15.17 -9.73
CA GLN A 250 -0.11 -15.64 -11.11
C GLN A 250 0.95 -15.02 -12.05
N LEU A 251 1.35 -13.75 -11.88
CA LEU A 251 2.43 -13.17 -12.68
C LEU A 251 3.76 -13.87 -12.42
N THR A 252 4.08 -14.22 -11.17
CA THR A 252 5.29 -15.00 -10.87
C THR A 252 5.28 -16.32 -11.64
N GLU A 253 4.18 -17.08 -11.56
CA GLU A 253 4.05 -18.36 -12.26
C GLU A 253 4.01 -18.22 -13.80
N HIS A 254 3.29 -17.23 -14.32
CA HIS A 254 3.18 -16.96 -15.77
C HIS A 254 4.48 -16.41 -16.36
N THR A 255 5.19 -15.48 -15.70
CA THR A 255 6.51 -15.03 -16.18
C THR A 255 7.55 -16.15 -16.10
N LEU A 256 7.50 -17.02 -15.07
CA LEU A 256 8.36 -18.21 -14.97
C LEU A 256 8.06 -19.28 -16.04
N ASN A 257 6.83 -19.31 -16.56
CA ASN A 257 6.39 -20.30 -17.54
C ASN A 257 6.39 -19.81 -18.99
N GLU A 258 6.23 -18.50 -19.24
CA GLU A 258 6.24 -17.91 -20.59
C GLU A 258 7.63 -17.50 -21.06
N GLN A 259 8.61 -17.29 -20.16
CA GLN A 259 9.89 -16.68 -20.55
C GLN A 259 10.99 -17.61 -21.06
N THR A 260 10.92 -18.95 -20.97
CA THR A 260 12.00 -19.78 -21.57
C THR A 260 11.63 -21.24 -21.76
N ASP A 261 12.31 -21.87 -22.73
CA ASP A 261 12.50 -23.32 -22.80
C ASP A 261 12.77 -23.91 -21.40
N PRO A 262 12.19 -25.07 -21.05
CA PRO A 262 12.20 -25.65 -19.70
C PRO A 262 13.58 -26.11 -19.18
N SER A 263 14.69 -25.76 -19.85
CA SER A 263 16.07 -26.14 -19.50
C SER A 263 17.03 -24.96 -19.23
N SER A 264 16.56 -23.72 -19.16
CA SER A 264 17.47 -22.56 -19.04
C SER A 264 17.94 -22.29 -17.59
N GLU A 265 19.23 -22.08 -17.39
CA GLU A 265 19.83 -21.64 -16.10
C GLU A 265 19.17 -20.36 -15.54
N GLN A 266 18.59 -19.53 -16.41
CA GLN A 266 17.89 -18.30 -16.05
C GLN A 266 16.61 -18.56 -15.24
N LYS A 267 15.88 -19.65 -15.52
CA LYS A 267 14.68 -20.02 -14.75
C LYS A 267 15.06 -20.37 -13.31
N THR A 268 16.08 -21.21 -13.15
CA THR A 268 16.61 -21.60 -11.83
C THR A 268 17.17 -20.40 -11.06
N ASP A 269 17.80 -19.46 -11.75
CA ASP A 269 18.30 -18.22 -11.13
C ASP A 269 17.18 -17.27 -10.70
N LEU A 270 16.11 -17.15 -11.49
CA LEU A 270 14.95 -16.34 -11.13
C LEU A 270 14.21 -16.93 -9.92
N GLU A 271 14.01 -18.25 -9.88
CA GLU A 271 13.44 -18.94 -8.71
C GLU A 271 14.25 -18.69 -7.44
N LYS A 272 15.58 -18.78 -7.51
CA LYS A 272 16.47 -18.44 -6.40
C LYS A 272 16.32 -17.00 -5.94
N VAL A 273 16.14 -16.06 -6.86
CA VAL A 273 15.97 -14.63 -6.58
C VAL A 273 14.67 -14.34 -5.81
N TRP A 274 13.60 -15.10 -6.08
CA TRP A 274 12.31 -14.95 -5.40
C TRP A 274 12.21 -15.68 -4.05
N ALA A 275 13.18 -16.55 -3.72
CA ALA A 275 13.23 -17.25 -2.46
C ALA A 275 13.42 -16.29 -1.27
N ASP A 276 12.94 -16.71 -0.09
CA ASP A 276 13.20 -16.00 1.15
C ASP A 276 14.71 -16.00 1.44
N THR A 277 15.27 -14.82 1.70
CA THR A 277 16.68 -14.62 2.04
C THR A 277 16.96 -14.87 3.52
N SER A 278 15.97 -14.65 4.36
CA SER A 278 16.03 -14.90 5.80
C SER A 278 14.64 -15.21 6.34
N SER A 279 14.58 -16.08 7.33
CA SER A 279 13.36 -16.34 8.12
C SER A 279 13.74 -16.48 9.58
N GLU A 280 13.02 -15.79 10.46
CA GLU A 280 13.35 -15.78 11.89
C GLU A 280 12.13 -15.44 12.74
N ASP A 281 12.00 -16.07 13.90
CA ASP A 281 10.96 -15.75 14.89
C ASP A 281 11.50 -14.78 15.95
N VAL A 282 10.66 -13.83 16.37
CA VAL A 282 10.99 -12.77 17.32
C VAL A 282 9.87 -12.58 18.33
N SER A 283 10.24 -12.45 19.60
CA SER A 283 9.32 -12.14 20.71
C SER A 283 10.01 -11.23 21.71
N ASN A 284 9.25 -10.33 22.33
CA ASN A 284 9.70 -9.42 23.42
C ASN A 284 11.03 -8.70 23.11
N SER A 285 11.16 -8.21 21.88
CA SER A 285 12.41 -7.64 21.37
C SER A 285 12.12 -6.52 20.38
N SER A 286 13.08 -5.62 20.23
CA SER A 286 13.13 -4.64 19.15
C SER A 286 14.21 -4.99 18.14
N PHE A 287 14.02 -4.56 16.89
CA PHE A 287 15.00 -4.74 15.82
C PHE A 287 14.86 -3.65 14.76
N GLU A 288 15.93 -3.43 14.00
CA GLU A 288 15.93 -2.47 12.89
C GLU A 288 15.75 -3.18 11.54
N ILE A 289 15.04 -2.54 10.61
CA ILE A 289 14.93 -2.93 9.21
C ILE A 289 15.36 -1.75 8.34
N ASN A 290 16.43 -1.98 7.59
CA ASN A 290 17.02 -0.99 6.68
C ASN A 290 16.50 -1.20 5.25
N PRO A 291 16.27 -0.12 4.49
CA PRO A 291 15.92 -0.21 3.08
C PRO A 291 17.07 -0.82 2.28
N PRO A 292 16.79 -1.58 1.21
CA PRO A 292 17.83 -2.03 0.30
C PRO A 292 18.47 -0.80 -0.35
N ASN A 293 19.79 -0.70 -0.26
CA ASN A 293 20.52 0.39 -0.92
C ASN A 293 20.69 0.05 -2.40
N VAL A 294 19.79 0.58 -3.23
CA VAL A 294 19.86 0.47 -4.69
C VAL A 294 20.19 1.86 -5.22
N SER A 295 21.08 1.96 -6.21
CA SER A 295 21.41 3.26 -6.83
C SER A 295 20.13 3.95 -7.35
N GLU A 296 19.95 5.25 -7.08
CA GLU A 296 18.75 6.04 -7.46
C GLU A 296 18.30 5.83 -8.91
N ILE A 297 19.25 5.82 -9.86
CA ILE A 297 18.98 5.64 -11.31
C ILE A 297 18.33 4.28 -11.62
N ARG A 298 18.71 3.23 -10.88
CA ARG A 298 18.15 1.88 -11.04
C ARG A 298 16.85 1.70 -10.27
N GLU A 299 16.66 2.45 -9.19
CA GLU A 299 15.42 2.46 -8.43
C GLU A 299 14.28 2.97 -9.32
N GLU A 300 14.43 4.14 -9.95
CA GLU A 300 13.41 4.67 -10.87
C GLU A 300 13.09 3.71 -12.02
N SER A 301 14.10 3.10 -12.66
CA SER A 301 13.86 2.19 -13.79
C SER A 301 13.17 0.89 -13.36
N LEU A 302 13.55 0.33 -12.21
CA LEU A 302 12.97 -0.91 -11.68
C LEU A 302 11.54 -0.73 -11.21
N PHE A 303 11.29 0.29 -10.38
CA PHE A 303 9.96 0.53 -9.85
C PHE A 303 9.01 0.95 -10.97
N LYS A 304 9.50 1.63 -12.01
CA LYS A 304 8.75 1.87 -13.25
C LYS A 304 8.45 0.57 -14.00
N ASN A 305 9.45 -0.29 -14.24
CA ASN A 305 9.26 -1.55 -14.97
C ASN A 305 8.38 -2.57 -14.22
N LEU A 306 8.50 -2.65 -12.88
CA LEU A 306 7.68 -3.46 -12.00
C LEU A 306 6.24 -2.94 -11.94
N LYS A 307 6.03 -1.62 -11.87
CA LYS A 307 4.69 -1.01 -11.92
C LYS A 307 4.00 -1.20 -13.26
N GLU A 308 4.75 -1.13 -14.37
CA GLU A 308 4.21 -1.27 -15.71
C GLU A 308 4.01 -2.75 -16.14
N ASN A 309 4.30 -3.74 -15.29
CA ASN A 309 4.34 -5.17 -15.65
C ASN A 309 5.20 -5.45 -16.90
N ARG A 310 6.19 -4.61 -17.17
CA ARG A 310 7.07 -4.68 -18.33
C ARG A 310 8.46 -5.11 -17.90
N LEU A 311 8.57 -6.35 -17.41
CA LEU A 311 9.83 -7.09 -17.46
C LEU A 311 10.08 -7.48 -18.93
N GLY A 312 10.30 -6.47 -19.77
CA GLY A 312 10.42 -6.64 -21.21
C GLY A 312 11.57 -7.60 -21.57
N THR A 313 11.32 -8.47 -22.54
CA THR A 313 12.26 -9.50 -23.00
C THR A 313 13.57 -8.94 -23.54
N LYS A 314 13.60 -7.68 -24.00
CA LYS A 314 14.80 -7.03 -24.54
C LYS A 314 15.92 -6.81 -23.50
N ASN A 315 15.58 -6.72 -22.20
CA ASN A 315 16.56 -6.48 -21.11
C ASN A 315 16.42 -7.51 -19.96
N ALA A 316 15.97 -8.73 -20.24
CA ALA A 316 15.70 -9.76 -19.21
C ALA A 316 16.90 -10.05 -18.29
N GLN A 317 18.11 -10.14 -18.88
CA GLN A 317 19.34 -10.38 -18.11
C GLN A 317 19.72 -9.19 -17.21
N GLU A 318 19.51 -7.96 -17.69
CA GLU A 318 19.76 -6.75 -16.90
C GLU A 318 18.78 -6.69 -15.72
N ASN A 319 17.49 -6.95 -15.96
CA ASN A 319 16.48 -7.04 -14.91
C ASN A 319 16.83 -8.11 -13.88
N LEU A 320 17.23 -9.31 -14.32
CA LEU A 320 17.65 -10.39 -13.42
C LEU A 320 18.87 -9.99 -12.58
N ASN A 321 19.87 -9.34 -13.18
CA ASN A 321 21.05 -8.87 -12.47
C ASN A 321 20.69 -7.82 -11.40
N ILE A 322 19.75 -6.94 -11.71
CA ILE A 322 19.29 -5.94 -10.75
C ILE A 322 18.51 -6.61 -9.60
N LEU A 323 17.62 -7.57 -9.90
CA LEU A 323 16.94 -8.34 -8.85
C LEU A 323 17.95 -9.08 -7.98
N LYS A 324 18.96 -9.74 -8.55
CA LYS A 324 20.04 -10.38 -7.77
C LYS A 324 20.75 -9.40 -6.84
N GLU A 325 21.02 -8.17 -7.30
CA GLU A 325 21.65 -7.14 -6.47
C GLU A 325 20.74 -6.72 -5.31
N ILE A 326 19.46 -6.48 -5.57
CA ILE A 326 18.48 -6.18 -4.51
C ILE A 326 18.43 -7.33 -3.51
N GLN A 327 18.38 -8.58 -3.97
CA GLN A 327 18.35 -9.75 -3.10
C GLN A 327 19.54 -9.76 -2.14
N ARG A 328 20.74 -9.48 -2.67
CA ARG A 328 21.97 -9.40 -1.89
C ARG A 328 21.93 -8.29 -0.86
N GLN A 329 21.41 -7.11 -1.21
CA GLN A 329 21.26 -6.00 -0.25
C GLN A 329 20.26 -6.36 0.85
N ILE A 330 19.13 -6.99 0.52
CA ILE A 330 18.16 -7.48 1.51
C ILE A 330 18.80 -8.52 2.43
N ALA A 331 19.51 -9.51 1.89
CA ALA A 331 20.20 -10.53 2.67
C ALA A 331 21.28 -9.93 3.60
N LYS A 332 22.03 -8.94 3.11
CA LYS A 332 23.01 -8.19 3.89
C LYS A 332 22.34 -7.43 5.04
N ASN A 333 21.26 -6.70 4.77
CA ASN A 333 20.51 -5.98 5.80
C ASN A 333 19.93 -6.94 6.85
N ALA A 334 19.37 -8.07 6.43
CA ALA A 334 18.81 -9.08 7.32
C ALA A 334 19.88 -9.71 8.23
N SER A 335 21.08 -9.98 7.72
CA SER A 335 22.18 -10.54 8.52
C SER A 335 22.80 -9.54 9.51
N GLN A 336 22.69 -8.24 9.24
CA GLN A 336 23.17 -7.18 10.14
C GLN A 336 22.16 -6.80 11.23
N LYS A 337 20.96 -7.37 11.16
CA LYS A 337 19.86 -7.10 12.08
C LYS A 337 20.24 -7.51 13.50
N LYS A 338 20.47 -6.52 14.36
CA LYS A 338 20.64 -6.74 15.80
C LYS A 338 19.27 -6.71 16.46
N LYS A 339 18.98 -7.76 17.24
CA LYS A 339 17.84 -7.78 18.16
C LYS A 339 18.27 -7.21 19.50
N THR A 340 17.42 -6.39 20.09
CA THR A 340 17.61 -5.85 21.43
C THR A 340 16.41 -6.25 22.27
N PRO A 341 16.59 -7.06 23.34
CA PRO A 341 15.51 -7.40 24.27
C PRO A 341 14.86 -6.14 24.82
N LEU A 342 13.54 -6.15 24.98
CA LEU A 342 12.82 -5.06 25.62
C LEU A 342 12.98 -5.18 27.14
N ASP A 343 13.48 -4.14 27.78
CA ASP A 343 13.49 -4.06 29.25
C ASP A 343 12.13 -3.61 29.79
N LYS A 344 11.98 -3.61 31.12
CA LYS A 344 10.72 -3.25 31.77
C LYS A 344 10.28 -1.81 31.47
N SER A 345 11.21 -0.86 31.44
CA SER A 345 10.90 0.54 31.16
C SER A 345 10.34 0.71 29.75
N HIS A 346 10.99 0.08 28.76
CA HIS A 346 10.53 0.11 27.38
C HIS A 346 9.17 -0.58 27.20
N LEU A 347 8.92 -1.68 27.93
CA LEU A 347 7.62 -2.34 27.90
C LEU A 347 6.52 -1.45 28.50
N GLU A 348 6.79 -0.74 29.59
CA GLU A 348 5.87 0.21 30.20
C GLU A 348 5.54 1.37 29.24
N ASP A 349 6.55 1.93 28.56
CA ASP A 349 6.35 2.97 27.55
C ASP A 349 5.48 2.49 26.37
N LEU A 350 5.77 1.30 25.85
CA LEU A 350 5.00 0.70 24.75
C LEU A 350 3.56 0.39 25.16
N GLU A 351 3.36 -0.08 26.40
CA GLU A 351 2.02 -0.34 26.92
C GLU A 351 1.24 0.96 27.15
N ASN A 352 1.90 2.02 27.61
CA ASN A 352 1.31 3.36 27.69
C ASN A 352 0.86 3.83 26.30
N ILE A 353 1.70 3.72 25.28
CA ILE A 353 1.32 4.05 23.89
C ILE A 353 0.12 3.20 23.44
N SER A 354 0.11 1.90 23.75
CA SER A 354 -1.00 1.01 23.41
C SER A 354 -2.31 1.36 24.11
N ASN A 355 -2.25 1.83 25.36
CA ASN A 355 -3.44 2.20 26.14
C ASN A 355 -4.11 3.48 25.63
N HIS A 356 -3.41 4.30 24.85
CA HIS A 356 -3.97 5.50 24.23
C HIS A 356 -4.72 5.21 22.92
N LEU A 357 -4.74 3.96 22.45
CA LEU A 357 -5.62 3.56 21.35
C LEU A 357 -7.09 3.83 21.72
N GLY A 358 -7.81 4.52 20.84
CA GLY A 358 -9.18 4.99 21.03
C GLY A 358 -9.28 6.42 21.57
N ASN A 359 -8.17 7.06 21.94
CA ASN A 359 -8.16 8.46 22.35
C ASN A 359 -8.00 9.38 21.11
N PRO A 360 -8.90 10.36 20.89
CA PRO A 360 -8.80 11.31 19.77
C PRO A 360 -7.60 12.27 19.87
N GLU A 361 -6.98 12.42 21.04
CA GLU A 361 -5.83 13.32 21.21
C GLU A 361 -4.55 12.77 20.52
N PRO A 362 -3.67 13.67 20.03
CA PRO A 362 -2.36 13.27 19.53
C PRO A 362 -1.52 12.66 20.65
N ILE A 363 -0.97 11.47 20.42
CA ILE A 363 -0.04 10.84 21.36
C ILE A 363 1.31 11.56 21.22
N GLU A 364 1.78 12.20 22.29
CA GLU A 364 3.17 12.65 22.37
C GLU A 364 4.07 11.42 22.46
N LEU A 365 4.80 11.13 21.38
CA LEU A 365 5.79 10.06 21.38
C LEU A 365 6.92 10.44 22.34
N PRO A 366 7.43 9.50 23.17
CA PRO A 366 8.54 9.78 24.05
C PRO A 366 9.74 10.28 23.23
N LYS A 367 10.25 11.45 23.58
CA LYS A 367 11.49 11.97 23.02
C LYS A 367 12.61 11.03 23.43
N ILE A 368 13.24 10.37 22.45
CA ILE A 368 14.39 9.51 22.70
C ILE A 368 15.51 10.41 23.24
N ASP A 369 15.96 10.16 24.48
CA ASP A 369 17.20 10.73 24.99
C ASP A 369 18.35 10.27 24.09
N GLU A 370 19.01 11.20 23.40
CA GLU A 370 20.28 11.00 22.68
C GLU A 370 21.47 10.70 23.63
N LYS A 371 21.26 10.00 24.75
CA LYS A 371 22.35 9.52 25.60
C LYS A 371 22.83 8.16 25.11
N ARG A 372 23.44 8.14 23.92
CA ARG A 372 24.50 7.17 23.65
C ARG A 372 25.81 7.84 23.98
N GLU A 373 26.43 7.44 25.09
CA GLU A 373 27.82 7.79 25.39
C GLU A 373 28.68 7.51 24.15
N PRO A 374 29.40 8.50 23.63
CA PRO A 374 30.26 8.28 22.49
C PRO A 374 31.40 7.35 22.93
N ILE A 375 31.49 6.21 22.25
CA ILE A 375 32.66 5.33 22.25
C ILE A 375 33.89 6.21 22.07
N GLN A 376 34.76 6.24 23.09
CA GLN A 376 36.00 7.00 23.12
C GLN A 376 36.88 6.62 21.92
N LYS A 377 36.73 7.33 20.80
CA LYS A 377 37.78 7.45 19.80
C LYS A 377 38.80 8.41 20.37
N LYS A 378 39.95 7.88 20.81
CA LYS A 378 41.19 8.64 20.96
C LYS A 378 41.45 9.35 19.64
N ILE A 379 41.17 10.65 19.60
CA ILE A 379 41.69 11.57 18.59
C ILE A 379 42.33 12.71 19.37
N LEU A 380 43.60 12.95 19.02
CA LEU A 380 44.44 13.96 19.62
C LEU A 380 43.76 15.33 19.63
N THR A 381 43.95 15.99 20.77
CA THR A 381 43.71 17.39 21.10
C THR A 381 43.87 18.31 19.89
N THR A 382 42.80 19.00 19.50
CA THR A 382 42.89 20.36 18.96
C THR A 382 41.62 21.11 19.33
N THR A 383 41.78 22.06 20.23
CA THR A 383 40.82 23.02 20.75
C THR A 383 40.10 23.75 19.62
N LYS A 384 38.77 23.61 19.48
CA LYS A 384 37.93 24.64 18.83
C LYS A 384 36.53 24.73 19.47
N THR A 385 36.29 25.95 19.92
CA THR A 385 35.11 26.66 20.42
C THR A 385 33.76 26.24 19.82
N GLU A 386 32.76 26.09 20.69
CA GLU A 386 31.33 26.01 20.35
C GLU A 386 30.89 27.24 19.54
N ASN A 387 30.11 27.04 18.48
CA ASN A 387 29.43 28.14 17.79
C ASN A 387 27.97 27.77 17.51
N ASN A 388 27.06 28.52 18.12
CA ASN A 388 25.61 28.44 17.92
C ASN A 388 25.27 28.72 16.44
N GLN A 389 24.64 27.78 15.74
CA GLN A 389 24.20 28.01 14.36
C GLN A 389 22.81 28.67 14.32
N GLU A 390 22.76 29.92 13.85
CA GLU A 390 21.55 30.67 13.53
C GLU A 390 20.82 30.10 12.28
N LYS A 391 19.49 30.18 12.27
CA LYS A 391 18.64 29.69 11.15
C LYS A 391 18.84 30.56 9.89
N PRO A 392 18.84 29.96 8.68
CA PRO A 392 19.05 30.71 7.43
C PRO A 392 17.87 31.60 7.03
N VAL A 393 18.18 32.80 6.54
CA VAL A 393 17.20 33.77 6.01
C VAL A 393 17.36 33.84 4.48
N ARG A 394 16.30 33.51 3.73
CA ARG A 394 16.31 33.61 2.24
C ARG A 394 15.90 35.03 1.81
N LEU A 395 16.77 35.71 1.08
CA LEU A 395 16.59 37.11 0.64
C LEU A 395 16.13 37.23 -0.83
N GLY A 396 16.07 36.13 -1.57
CA GLY A 396 15.63 36.10 -2.96
C GLY A 396 16.70 36.59 -3.95
N ASN A 397 16.30 36.85 -5.20
CA ASN A 397 17.23 37.36 -6.22
C ASN A 397 17.71 38.77 -5.85
N LYS A 398 19.02 38.93 -5.70
CA LYS A 398 19.70 40.17 -5.34
C LYS A 398 20.92 40.41 -6.22
N THR A 399 21.30 41.68 -6.33
CA THR A 399 22.61 42.08 -6.85
C THR A 399 23.50 42.44 -5.66
N ILE A 400 24.68 41.85 -5.57
CA ILE A 400 25.68 42.08 -4.52
C ILE A 400 26.88 42.76 -5.15
N GLN A 401 27.30 43.88 -4.58
CA GLN A 401 28.58 44.49 -4.89
C GLN A 401 29.57 44.15 -3.77
N LEU A 402 30.71 43.57 -4.12
CA LEU A 402 31.81 43.30 -3.21
C LEU A 402 32.73 44.52 -3.11
N LYS A 403 33.48 44.63 -2.01
CA LYS A 403 34.44 45.74 -1.78
C LYS A 403 35.56 45.84 -2.81
N ASP A 404 35.81 44.77 -3.57
CA ASP A 404 36.76 44.76 -4.69
C ASP A 404 36.15 45.29 -6.01
N GLY A 405 34.89 45.74 -5.99
CA GLY A 405 34.15 46.23 -7.14
C GLY A 405 33.42 45.14 -7.94
N THR A 406 33.52 43.87 -7.55
CA THR A 406 32.84 42.77 -8.23
C THR A 406 31.33 42.82 -8.01
N ILE A 407 30.55 42.74 -9.10
CA ILE A 407 29.08 42.70 -9.04
C ILE A 407 28.61 41.27 -9.34
N LEU A 408 27.84 40.69 -8.44
CA LEU A 408 27.30 39.33 -8.53
C LEU A 408 25.77 39.36 -8.47
N LYS A 409 25.08 38.52 -9.25
CA LYS A 409 23.61 38.46 -9.30
C LYS A 409 23.12 37.04 -9.13
N GLY A 410 22.12 36.84 -8.28
CA GLY A 410 21.59 35.51 -8.01
C GLY A 410 20.72 35.45 -6.77
N ASN A 411 20.25 34.25 -6.44
CA ASN A 411 19.41 34.03 -5.28
C ASN A 411 20.28 34.02 -4.01
N LEU A 412 19.98 34.89 -3.05
CA LEU A 412 20.81 35.14 -1.88
C LEU A 412 20.19 34.54 -0.62
N ILE A 413 21.01 33.80 0.15
CA ILE A 413 20.62 33.21 1.45
C ILE A 413 21.65 33.65 2.51
N GLN A 414 21.20 34.22 3.62
CA GLN A 414 22.06 34.64 4.72
C GLN A 414 22.13 33.55 5.80
N TYR A 415 23.36 33.27 6.26
CA TYR A 415 23.70 32.40 7.38
C TYR A 415 24.57 33.21 8.36
N GLY A 416 23.95 33.90 9.31
CA GLY A 416 24.66 34.76 10.27
C GLY A 416 25.58 35.77 9.57
N ASN A 417 26.90 35.55 9.68
CA ASN A 417 27.95 36.38 9.09
C ASN A 417 28.35 36.01 7.65
N GLN A 418 27.66 35.07 7.01
CA GLN A 418 27.94 34.65 5.63
C GLN A 418 26.68 34.72 4.76
N TYR A 419 26.91 34.87 3.45
CA TYR A 419 25.90 34.85 2.41
C TYR A 419 26.22 33.75 1.40
N ILE A 420 25.22 32.98 1.01
CA ILE A 420 25.29 32.02 -0.10
C ILE A 420 24.54 32.63 -1.27
N LEU A 421 25.27 32.88 -2.36
CA LEU A 421 24.70 33.29 -3.64
C LEU A 421 24.58 32.07 -4.55
N GLU A 422 23.39 31.84 -5.09
CA GLU A 422 23.12 30.80 -6.07
C GLU A 422 22.86 31.42 -7.46
N GLU A 423 23.76 31.14 -8.39
CA GLU A 423 23.70 31.58 -9.79
C GLU A 423 23.79 30.36 -10.70
N ASN A 424 22.76 30.12 -11.52
CA ASN A 424 22.69 28.99 -12.46
C ASN A 424 23.00 27.61 -11.82
N GLY A 425 22.53 27.39 -10.59
CA GLY A 425 22.73 26.14 -9.83
C GLY A 425 24.12 25.99 -9.19
N LYS A 426 25.02 26.97 -9.32
CA LYS A 426 26.30 27.02 -8.61
C LYS A 426 26.17 27.91 -7.38
N LYS A 427 26.55 27.38 -6.22
CA LYS A 427 26.54 28.09 -4.94
C LYS A 427 27.92 28.67 -4.64
N ARG A 428 27.95 29.95 -4.26
CA ARG A 428 29.17 30.65 -3.83
C ARG A 428 28.94 31.25 -2.45
N THR A 429 29.81 30.94 -1.51
CA THR A 429 29.80 31.53 -0.17
C THR A 429 30.60 32.83 -0.15
N ILE A 430 30.05 33.88 0.46
CA ILE A 430 30.61 35.22 0.55
C ILE A 430 30.52 35.65 2.02
N GLU A 431 31.62 36.07 2.63
CA GLU A 431 31.57 36.65 3.98
C GLU A 431 30.94 38.04 3.95
N SER A 432 30.13 38.37 4.96
CA SER A 432 29.47 39.68 5.07
C SER A 432 30.48 40.84 5.13
N SER A 433 31.69 40.57 5.63
CA SER A 433 32.82 41.51 5.68
C SER A 433 33.27 42.00 4.30
N ASN A 434 33.01 41.22 3.24
CA ASN A 434 33.46 41.49 1.88
C ASN A 434 32.38 42.17 1.01
N ILE A 435 31.16 42.33 1.53
CA ILE A 435 30.06 42.97 0.81
C ILE A 435 30.10 44.47 1.05
N GLU A 436 30.02 45.23 -0.04
CA GLU A 436 29.89 46.69 -0.04
C GLU A 436 28.41 47.10 -0.05
N SER A 437 27.60 46.48 -0.91
CA SER A 437 26.14 46.74 -0.95
C SER A 437 25.34 45.55 -1.50
N ILE A 438 24.05 45.50 -1.15
CA ILE A 438 23.06 44.54 -1.66
C ILE A 438 21.87 45.34 -2.19
N SER A 439 21.54 45.21 -3.48
CA SER A 439 20.42 45.92 -4.12
C SER A 439 19.35 44.96 -4.64
N PHE A 440 18.12 45.49 -4.77
CA PHE A 440 16.97 44.82 -5.35
C PHE A 440 17.12 44.62 -6.86
#